data_AF-A0A7V9RXZ6-F1
#
_entry.id   AF-A0A7V9RXZ6-F1
#
_cell.length_a   1.000
_cell.length_b   1.000
_cell.length_c   1.000
_cell.angle_alpha   90.00
_cell.angle_beta   90.00
_cell.angle_gamma   90.00
#
_symmetry.space_group_name_H-M   'P 1'
#
loop_
_entity.id
_entity.type
_entity.pdbx_description
1 polymer ?
#
loop_
_entity_poly.entity_id
_entity_poly.type
_entity_poly.pdbx_seq_one_letter_code
_entity_poly.pdbx_strand_id
1 'polypeptide(L)' 'MGRRSALALGTAIGTLLGVGLYGRLFRRGQRVDLYFEDGSMVSIAGDSPEAAVVIPYAREALRAAQ' A
#
# COMPACT_ATOMS: atom_id res chain seq x y z
N MET A 1 -33.20 -23.79 -4.89
CA MET A 1 -32.07 -22.88 -4.62
C MET A 1 -32.13 -21.68 -5.58
N GLY A 2 -33.06 -20.74 -5.41
CA GLY A 2 -33.48 -19.90 -6.55
C GLY A 2 -33.07 -18.42 -6.56
N ARG A 3 -32.85 -17.80 -5.40
CA ARG A 3 -32.65 -16.33 -5.35
C ARG A 3 -31.79 -15.87 -4.18
N ARG A 4 -32.01 -16.45 -2.99
CA ARG A 4 -31.21 -16.17 -1.79
C ARG A 4 -29.74 -16.61 -1.95
N SER A 5 -29.50 -17.76 -2.56
CA SER A 5 -28.15 -18.25 -2.86
C SER A 5 -27.44 -17.39 -3.91
N ALA A 6 -28.16 -16.92 -4.93
CA ALA A 6 -27.61 -16.02 -5.94
C ALA A 6 -27.28 -14.64 -5.36
N LEU A 7 -28.13 -14.11 -4.46
CA LEU A 7 -27.84 -12.89 -3.71
C LEU A 7 -26.62 -13.05 -2.81
N ALA A 8 -26.54 -14.14 -2.03
CA ALA A 8 -25.39 -14.41 -1.16
C ALA A 8 -24.08 -14.51 -1.95
N LEU A 9 -24.11 -15.20 -3.11
CA LEU A 9 -22.95 -15.33 -3.98
C LEU A 9 -22.56 -13.98 -4.61
N GLY A 10 -23.54 -13.20 -5.07
CA GLY A 10 -23.32 -11.86 -5.60
C GLY A 10 -22.70 -10.92 -4.57
N THR A 11 -23.18 -10.98 -3.32
CA THR A 11 -22.60 -10.22 -2.21
C THR A 11 -21.17 -10.67 -1.93
N ALA A 12 -20.91 -11.98 -1.83
CA ALA A 12 -19.56 -12.49 -1.58
C ALA A 12 -18.55 -12.07 -2.66
N ILE A 13 -18.93 -12.18 -3.94
CA ILE A 13 -18.10 -11.75 -5.07
C ILE A 13 -17.89 -10.24 -5.03
N GLY A 14 -18.96 -9.46 -4.83
CA GLY A 14 -18.88 -8.00 -4.74
C GLY A 14 -17.97 -7.53 -3.60
N THR A 15 -18.02 -8.18 -2.44
CA THR A 15 -17.14 -7.88 -1.31
C THR A 15 -15.69 -8.22 -1.62
N LEU A 16 -15.39 -9.39 -2.18
CA LEU A 16 -14.01 -9.78 -2.51
C LEU A 16 -13.40 -8.85 -3.55
N LEU A 17 -14.16 -8.48 -4.59
CA LEU A 17 -13.72 -7.52 -5.60
C LEU A 17 -13.54 -6.12 -5.00
N GLY A 18 -14.47 -5.68 -4.15
CA GLY A 18 -14.39 -4.42 -3.44
C GLY A 18 -13.13 -4.32 -2.56
N VAL A 19 -12.84 -5.35 -1.76
CA VAL A 19 -11.65 -5.39 -0.90
C VAL A 19 -10.35 -5.42 -1.72
N GLY A 20 -10.30 -6.23 -2.78
CA GLY A 20 -9.13 -6.31 -3.65
C GLY A 20 -8.84 -4.99 -4.37
N LEU A 21 -9.87 -4.34 -4.91
CA LEU A 21 -9.77 -3.03 -5.55
C LEU A 21 -9.43 -1.94 -4.54
N TYR A 22 -10.01 -1.98 -3.34
CA TYR A 22 -9.70 -1.03 -2.27
C TYR A 22 -8.23 -1.15 -1.85
N GLY A 23 -7.72 -2.36 -1.66
CA GLY A 23 -6.32 -2.60 -1.37
C GLY A 23 -5.39 -2.15 -2.50
N ARG A 24 -5.83 -2.17 -3.76
CA ARG A 24 -5.04 -1.68 -4.91
C ARG A 24 -5.08 -0.16 -5.07
N LEU A 25 -6.25 0.46 -4.90
CA LEU A 25 -6.48 1.89 -5.09
C LEU A 25 -6.05 2.72 -3.87
N PHE A 26 -6.20 2.16 -2.67
CA PHE A 26 -5.91 2.83 -1.40
C PHE A 26 -4.71 2.25 -0.66
N ARG A 27 -3.92 1.37 -1.30
CA ARG A 27 -2.55 1.13 -0.83
C ARG A 27 -1.81 2.45 -0.90
N ARG A 28 -1.73 3.15 0.23
CA ARG A 28 -0.90 4.34 0.39
C ARG A 28 0.47 4.01 -0.19
N GLY A 29 0.85 4.74 -1.24
CA GLY A 29 2.16 4.58 -1.88
C GLY A 29 3.25 4.66 -0.81
N GLN A 30 4.25 3.80 -0.93
CA GLN A 30 5.32 3.70 0.05
C GLN A 30 6.13 5.01 0.03
N ARG A 31 5.95 5.91 1.00
CA ARG A 31 6.63 7.22 1.04
C ARG A 31 7.98 7.09 1.75
N VAL A 32 8.96 7.90 1.35
CA VAL A 32 10.24 8.03 2.07
C VAL A 32 10.23 9.36 2.81
N ASP A 33 10.37 9.32 4.14
CA ASP A 33 10.52 10.49 4.98
C ASP A 33 11.97 10.55 5.49
N LEU A 34 12.70 11.59 5.11
CA LEU A 34 14.09 11.82 5.50
C LEU A 34 14.12 12.84 6.63
N TYR A 35 14.79 12.50 7.72
CA TYR A 35 15.02 13.37 8.87
C TYR A 35 16.49 13.76 8.90
N PHE A 36 16.75 15.06 9.00
CA PHE A 36 18.10 15.61 9.04
C PHE A 36 18.46 16.09 10.45
N GLU A 37 19.75 16.21 10.74
CA GLU A 37 20.26 16.63 12.05
C GLU A 37 19.85 18.06 12.42
N ASP A 38 19.60 18.92 11.43
CA ASP A 38 19.08 20.27 11.63
C ASP A 38 17.59 20.30 12.04
N GLY A 39 16.97 19.12 12.19
CA GLY A 39 15.56 18.96 12.54
C GLY A 39 14.61 19.13 11.36
N SER A 40 15.13 19.35 10.15
CA SER A 40 14.30 19.40 8.95
C SER A 40 13.82 18.01 8.54
N MET A 41 12.69 17.99 7.84
CA MET A 41 12.08 16.77 7.33
C MET A 41 11.72 16.96 5.86
N VAL A 42 12.11 15.99 5.03
CA VAL A 42 11.77 15.95 3.61
C VAL A 42 10.97 14.68 3.31
N SER A 43 9.76 14.87 2.81
CA SER A 43 8.91 13.77 2.35
C SER A 43 9.01 13.60 0.84
N ILE A 44 9.38 12.42 0.39
CA ILE A 44 9.50 12.04 -1.01
C ILE A 44 8.38 11.07 -1.37
N ALA A 45 7.57 11.44 -2.38
CA ALA A 45 6.47 10.60 -2.86
C ALA A 45 6.98 9.25 -3.38
N GLY A 46 6.28 8.17 -3.03
CA GLY A 46 6.75 6.80 -3.28
C GLY A 46 6.86 6.38 -4.75
N ASP A 47 6.13 7.07 -5.62
CA ASP A 47 6.10 6.89 -7.06
C ASP A 47 7.08 7.81 -7.80
N SER A 48 7.85 8.63 -7.07
CA SER A 48 8.89 9.47 -7.65
C SER A 48 10.14 8.67 -8.06
N PRO A 49 10.90 9.13 -9.05
CA PRO A 49 12.20 8.56 -9.41
C PRO A 49 13.19 8.51 -8.22
N GLU A 50 13.17 9.53 -7.36
CA GLU A 50 14.05 9.63 -6.19
C GLU A 50 13.74 8.54 -5.17
N ALA A 51 12.45 8.28 -4.91
CA ALA A 51 12.03 7.21 -4.02
C ALA A 51 12.39 5.82 -4.57
N ALA A 52 12.35 5.64 -5.90
CA ALA A 52 12.71 4.36 -6.53
C ALA A 52 14.17 3.94 -6.26
N VAL A 53 15.06 4.92 -6.04
CA VAL A 53 16.47 4.66 -5.68
C VAL A 53 16.59 4.22 -4.22
N VAL A 54 15.81 4.81 -3.31
CA VAL A 54 16.00 4.64 -1.85
C VAL A 54 15.19 3.47 -1.28
N ILE A 55 13.96 3.25 -1.77
CA ILE A 55 13.02 2.24 -1.24
C ILE A 55 13.63 0.82 -1.15
N PRO A 56 14.41 0.33 -2.13
CA PRO A 56 15.02 -1.00 -2.04
C PRO A 56 15.93 -1.15 -0.81
N TYR A 57 16.83 -0.19 -0.59
CA TYR A 57 17.77 -0.21 0.52
C TYR A 57 17.08 -0.02 1.87
N ALA A 58 16.08 0.88 1.94
CA ALA A 58 15.28 1.05 3.14
C ALA A 58 14.57 -0.26 3.54
N ARG A 59 14.10 -1.04 2.55
CA ARG A 59 13.48 -2.35 2.79
C ARG A 59 14.50 -3.39 3.29
N GLU A 60 15.71 -3.38 2.77
CA GLU A 60 16.79 -4.26 3.26
C GLU A 60 17.16 -3.93 4.70
N ALA A 61 17.35 -2.65 5.03
CA ALA A 61 17.62 -2.19 6.39
C ALA A 61 16.51 -2.62 7.36
N LEU A 62 15.23 -2.45 6.98
CA LEU A 62 14.10 -2.88 7.79
C LEU A 62 14.10 -4.39 8.04
N ARG A 63 14.40 -5.20 7.02
CA ARG A 63 14.48 -6.66 7.17
C ARG A 63 15.62 -7.09 8.09
N ALA A 64 16.75 -6.39 8.05
CA ALA A 64 17.90 -6.68 8.91
C ALA A 64 17.64 -6.32 10.38
N ALA A 65 16.72 -5.39 10.65
CA ALA A 65 16.35 -4.95 11.99
C ALA A 65 15.20 -5.76 12.62
N GLN A 66 14.59 -6.70 11.88
CA GLN A 66 13.52 -7.60 12.33
C GLN A 66 14.05 -8.99 12.66
#